data_AF-A0A831R5H4-F1
#
_entry.id   AF-A0A831R5H4-F1
#
_cell.length_a   1.000
_cell.length_b   1.000
_cell.length_c   1.000
_cell.angle_alpha   90.00
_cell.angle_beta   90.00
_cell.angle_gamma   90.00
#
_symmetry.space_group_name_H-M   'P 1'
#
loop_
_entity.id
_entity.type
_entity.pdbx_description
1 polymer ?
#
loop_
_entity_poly.entity_id
_entity_poly.type
_entity_poly.pdbx_seq_one_letter_code
_entity_poly.pdbx_strand_id
1 'polypeptide(L)'
;MTRVAINGFGRIGRLFFRQAIKKGDCDIVAINDLGDIEQLAYLLQYDTVYGRFSEKVQVKKDSIVVAGKAIRVFSDKDPMKLPWRKLKVDVVVEATGAFSSFKEARVHIKSGAKRVVITAPAKDAETKDAKTVLMGVNEKDLAGCVISSNGSCTTNAAAVVLKVISNELGIKKAVLNAAHGYTATQS
;
A
#
# COMPACT_ATOMS: atom_id res chain seq x y z
N MET A 1 8.85 -6.51 15.46
CA MET A 1 8.16 -6.77 14.18
C MET A 1 7.39 -5.51 13.80
N THR A 2 7.49 -5.06 12.55
CA THR A 2 6.87 -3.81 12.08
C THR A 2 5.35 -3.94 12.04
N ARG A 3 4.64 -3.03 12.68
CA ARG A 3 3.17 -3.01 12.74
C ARG A 3 2.60 -2.19 11.60
N VAL A 4 1.80 -2.82 10.75
CA VAL A 4 1.29 -2.24 9.51
C VAL A 4 -0.22 -2.08 9.58
N ALA A 5 -0.72 -0.91 9.14
CA ALA A 5 -2.12 -0.71 8.85
C ALA A 5 -2.33 -0.49 7.35
N ILE A 6 -3.47 -0.93 6.82
CA ILE A 6 -3.83 -0.75 5.41
C ILE A 6 -5.02 0.20 5.33
N ASN A 7 -4.89 1.32 4.62
CA ASN A 7 -5.99 2.21 4.30
C ASN A 7 -6.42 1.99 2.84
N GLY A 8 -7.65 1.53 2.62
CA GLY A 8 -8.13 1.06 1.32
C GLY A 8 -7.85 -0.43 1.12
N PHE A 9 -8.90 -1.25 1.21
CA PHE A 9 -8.86 -2.70 1.07
C PHE A 9 -9.40 -3.16 -0.29
N GLY A 10 -9.09 -2.37 -1.32
CA GLY A 10 -9.29 -2.69 -2.72
C GLY A 10 -8.26 -3.70 -3.25
N ARG A 11 -8.05 -3.70 -4.56
CA ARG A 11 -7.16 -4.63 -5.25
C ARG A 11 -5.76 -4.68 -4.65
N ILE A 12 -5.11 -3.53 -4.48
CA ILE A 12 -3.73 -3.46 -3.97
C ILE A 12 -3.67 -3.80 -2.48
N GLY A 13 -4.57 -3.25 -1.67
CA GLY A 13 -4.63 -3.54 -0.23
C GLY A 13 -4.77 -5.03 0.10
N ARG A 14 -5.66 -5.75 -0.60
CA ARG A 14 -5.85 -7.19 -0.39
C ARG A 14 -4.65 -8.02 -0.87
N LEU A 15 -4.03 -7.64 -1.99
CA LEU A 15 -2.83 -8.33 -2.48
C LEU A 15 -1.64 -8.12 -1.54
N PHE A 16 -1.44 -6.89 -1.05
CA PHE A 16 -0.46 -6.61 -0.03
C PHE A 16 -0.72 -7.47 1.22
N PHE A 17 -1.97 -7.51 1.71
CA PHE A 17 -2.35 -8.34 2.86
C PHE A 17 -1.97 -9.81 2.67
N ARG A 18 -2.37 -10.43 1.55
CA ARG A 18 -2.06 -11.83 1.27
C ARG A 18 -0.55 -12.09 1.26
N GLN A 19 0.23 -11.19 0.66
CA GLN A 19 1.70 -11.33 0.60
C GLN A 19 2.36 -11.13 1.97
N ALA A 20 1.90 -10.17 2.77
CA ALA A 20 2.39 -9.93 4.11
C ALA A 20 2.16 -11.13 5.04
N ILE A 21 0.97 -11.74 4.98
CA ILE A 21 0.68 -12.98 5.74
C ILE A 21 1.59 -14.13 5.29
N LYS A 22 1.78 -14.31 3.98
CA LYS A 22 2.64 -15.36 3.42
C LYS A 22 4.12 -15.19 3.83
N LYS A 23 4.63 -13.96 3.82
CA LYS A 23 6.04 -13.67 4.13
C LYS A 23 6.32 -13.66 5.63
N GLY A 24 5.38 -13.18 6.45
CA GLY A 24 5.54 -13.11 7.89
C GLY A 24 6.66 -12.14 8.34
N ASP A 25 6.98 -11.13 7.54
CA ASP A 25 8.00 -10.11 7.83
C ASP A 25 7.43 -8.87 8.54
N CYS A 26 6.10 -8.70 8.51
CA CYS A 26 5.37 -7.63 9.17
C CYS A 26 4.05 -8.13 9.78
N ASP A 27 3.52 -7.37 10.72
CA ASP A 27 2.27 -7.69 11.42
C ASP A 27 1.17 -6.72 10.99
N ILE A 28 0.16 -7.20 10.29
CA ILE A 28 -0.99 -6.38 9.91
C ILE A 28 -1.93 -6.29 11.10
N VAL A 29 -2.04 -5.09 11.66
CA VAL A 29 -2.78 -4.85 12.90
C VAL A 29 -4.13 -4.19 12.67
N ALA A 30 -4.31 -3.55 11.51
CA ALA A 30 -5.57 -2.91 11.15
C ALA A 30 -5.79 -2.74 9.64
N ILE A 31 -7.05 -2.71 9.26
CA ILE A 31 -7.54 -2.39 7.92
C ILE A 31 -8.59 -1.29 8.06
N ASN A 32 -8.61 -0.31 7.16
CA ASN A 32 -9.71 0.63 7.00
C ASN A 32 -10.25 0.57 5.57
N ASP A 33 -11.56 0.38 5.43
CA ASP A 33 -12.27 0.46 4.14
C ASP A 33 -13.75 0.78 4.37
N LEU A 34 -14.41 1.35 3.35
CA LEU A 34 -15.82 1.75 3.44
C LEU A 34 -16.79 0.59 3.16
N GLY A 35 -16.28 -0.55 2.71
CA GLY A 35 -17.05 -1.77 2.54
C GLY A 35 -17.43 -2.43 3.86
N ASP A 36 -18.49 -3.24 3.77
CA ASP A 36 -18.96 -4.10 4.85
C ASP A 36 -17.95 -5.21 5.18
N ILE A 37 -17.75 -5.54 6.47
CA ILE A 37 -16.65 -6.42 6.90
C ILE A 37 -16.80 -7.85 6.35
N GLU A 38 -18.01 -8.35 6.20
CA GLU A 38 -18.32 -9.64 5.58
C GLU A 38 -17.95 -9.61 4.10
N GLN A 39 -18.25 -8.52 3.40
CA GLN A 39 -17.83 -8.33 2.01
C GLN A 39 -16.30 -8.27 1.87
N LEU A 40 -15.62 -7.52 2.74
CA LEU A 40 -14.15 -7.43 2.75
C LEU A 40 -13.51 -8.80 3.00
N ALA A 41 -14.05 -9.58 3.94
CA ALA A 41 -13.60 -10.93 4.21
C ALA A 41 -13.82 -11.88 3.03
N TYR A 42 -14.99 -11.80 2.37
CA TYR A 42 -15.28 -12.56 1.15
C TYR A 42 -14.29 -12.22 0.02
N LEU A 43 -14.10 -10.92 -0.25
CA LEU A 43 -13.16 -10.43 -1.27
C LEU A 43 -11.70 -10.73 -0.95
N LEU A 44 -11.35 -10.92 0.33
CA LEU A 44 -10.05 -11.40 0.73
C LEU A 44 -9.91 -12.90 0.52
N GLN A 45 -10.95 -13.70 0.80
CA GLN A 45 -10.95 -15.14 0.64
C GLN A 45 -10.93 -15.56 -0.84
N TYR A 46 -11.62 -14.84 -1.71
CA TYR A 46 -11.80 -15.16 -3.13
C TYR A 46 -11.34 -14.01 -4.03
N ASP A 47 -10.39 -14.30 -4.92
CA ASP A 47 -9.91 -13.34 -5.93
C ASP A 47 -9.97 -13.99 -7.32
N THR A 48 -10.57 -13.31 -8.29
CA THR A 48 -10.79 -13.85 -9.64
C THR A 48 -9.48 -14.12 -10.40
N VAL A 49 -8.43 -13.34 -10.14
CA VAL A 49 -7.15 -13.44 -10.88
C VAL A 49 -6.14 -14.29 -10.14
N TYR A 50 -6.09 -14.17 -8.81
CA TYR A 50 -5.10 -14.86 -7.99
C TYR A 50 -5.67 -16.05 -7.22
N GLY A 51 -6.92 -16.42 -7.51
CA GLY A 51 -7.61 -17.54 -6.90
C GLY A 51 -7.94 -17.35 -5.43
N ARG A 52 -8.25 -18.48 -4.79
CA ARG A 52 -8.61 -18.55 -3.37
C ARG A 52 -7.39 -18.31 -2.49
N PHE A 53 -7.56 -17.51 -1.44
CA PHE A 53 -6.53 -17.35 -0.42
C PHE A 53 -6.33 -18.65 0.36
N SER A 54 -5.09 -19.05 0.60
CA SER A 54 -4.75 -20.30 1.29
C SER A 54 -5.18 -20.31 2.75
N GLU A 55 -5.19 -19.15 3.39
CA GLU A 55 -5.62 -19.00 4.77
C GLU A 55 -7.15 -18.90 4.86
N LYS A 56 -7.69 -19.49 5.93
CA LYS A 56 -9.10 -19.33 6.27
C LYS A 56 -9.35 -17.92 6.80
N VAL A 57 -10.28 -17.21 6.18
CA VAL A 57 -10.72 -15.88 6.60
C VAL A 57 -12.03 -16.01 7.39
N GLN A 58 -12.08 -15.44 8.59
CA GLN A 58 -13.28 -15.42 9.43
C GLN A 58 -13.57 -14.00 9.92
N VAL A 59 -14.84 -13.64 10.04
CA VAL A 59 -15.25 -12.39 10.70
C VAL A 59 -15.55 -12.67 12.17
N LYS A 60 -15.05 -11.81 13.07
CA LYS A 60 -15.40 -11.79 14.49
C LYS A 60 -15.60 -10.34 14.94
N LYS A 61 -16.86 -9.94 15.13
CA LYS A 61 -17.25 -8.58 15.56
C LYS A 61 -16.65 -7.52 14.64
N ASP A 62 -15.68 -6.75 15.13
CA ASP A 62 -15.00 -5.64 14.47
C ASP A 62 -13.64 -6.06 13.87
N SER A 63 -13.43 -7.35 13.64
CA SER A 63 -12.14 -7.90 13.21
C SER A 63 -12.29 -9.01 12.18
N ILE A 64 -11.29 -9.10 11.30
CA ILE A 64 -11.06 -10.27 10.44
C ILE A 64 -9.98 -11.13 11.08
N VAL A 65 -10.21 -12.43 11.18
CA VAL A 65 -9.26 -13.42 11.70
C VAL A 65 -8.66 -14.21 10.54
N VAL A 66 -7.33 -14.19 10.44
CA VAL A 66 -6.54 -14.92 9.44
C VAL A 66 -5.34 -15.54 10.14
N ALA A 67 -5.04 -16.82 9.87
CA ALA A 67 -3.93 -17.54 10.48
C ALA A 67 -3.88 -17.42 12.02
N GLY A 68 -5.06 -17.43 12.67
CA GLY A 68 -5.20 -17.30 14.13
C GLY A 68 -5.01 -15.89 14.69
N LYS A 69 -4.64 -14.89 13.87
CA LYS A 69 -4.50 -13.49 14.28
C LYS A 69 -5.76 -12.70 14.01
N ALA A 70 -6.18 -11.86 14.96
CA ALA A 70 -7.27 -10.92 14.77
C ALA A 70 -6.74 -9.56 14.27
N ILE A 71 -7.26 -9.10 13.14
CA ILE A 71 -6.94 -7.82 12.51
C ILE A 71 -8.16 -6.94 12.61
N ARG A 72 -8.02 -5.77 13.24
CA ARG A 72 -9.13 -4.86 13.48
C ARG A 72 -9.54 -4.17 12.17
N VAL A 73 -10.84 -4.11 11.90
CA VAL A 73 -11.39 -3.45 10.71
C VAL A 73 -12.11 -2.18 11.13
N PHE A 74 -11.81 -1.09 10.42
CA PHE A 74 -12.44 0.21 10.57
C PHE A 74 -13.17 0.57 9.29
N SER A 75 -14.15 1.48 9.41
CA SER A 75 -14.91 2.01 8.29
C SER A 75 -15.11 3.51 8.44
N ASP A 76 -14.01 4.25 8.31
CA ASP A 76 -13.98 5.71 8.46
C ASP A 76 -13.41 6.37 7.20
N LYS A 77 -14.15 7.36 6.68
CA LYS A 77 -13.71 8.20 5.55
C LYS A 77 -12.61 9.19 5.93
N ASP A 78 -12.52 9.53 7.22
CA ASP A 78 -11.58 10.51 7.75
C ASP A 78 -10.43 9.80 8.48
N PRO A 79 -9.22 9.77 7.91
CA PRO A 79 -8.07 9.12 8.54
C PRO A 79 -7.62 9.74 9.87
N MET A 80 -8.10 10.95 10.22
CA MET A 80 -7.83 11.54 11.55
C MET A 80 -8.55 10.81 12.67
N LYS A 81 -9.67 10.12 12.37
CA LYS A 81 -10.43 9.33 13.36
C LYS A 81 -9.82 7.96 13.61
N LEU A 82 -8.93 7.51 12.72
CA LEU A 82 -8.31 6.20 12.81
C LEU A 82 -7.29 6.16 13.95
N PRO A 83 -7.35 5.16 14.86
CA PRO A 83 -6.58 5.18 16.10
C PRO A 83 -5.14 4.64 15.93
N TRP A 84 -4.40 5.09 14.91
CA TRP A 84 -3.05 4.60 14.58
C TRP A 84 -2.08 4.69 15.75
N ARG A 85 -2.13 5.79 16.51
CA ARG A 85 -1.33 5.97 17.73
C ARG A 85 -1.59 4.88 18.76
N LYS A 86 -2.87 4.59 19.06
CA LYS A 86 -3.29 3.58 20.04
C LYS A 86 -2.88 2.18 19.59
N LEU A 87 -2.96 1.92 18.29
CA LEU A 87 -2.56 0.66 17.69
C LEU A 87 -1.05 0.51 17.49
N LYS A 88 -0.27 1.56 17.79
CA LYS A 88 1.19 1.65 17.60
C LYS A 88 1.60 1.31 16.16
N VAL A 89 0.91 1.90 15.17
CA VAL A 89 1.19 1.65 13.76
C VAL A 89 2.54 2.26 13.38
N ASP A 90 3.44 1.44 12.85
CA ASP A 90 4.72 1.89 12.34
C ASP A 90 4.58 2.38 10.90
N VAL A 91 3.84 1.66 10.06
CA VAL A 91 3.65 1.99 8.64
C VAL A 91 2.18 1.91 8.26
N VAL A 92 1.67 2.95 7.60
CA VAL A 92 0.40 2.87 6.87
C VAL A 92 0.69 2.60 5.39
N VAL A 93 0.03 1.59 4.82
CA VAL A 93 -0.07 1.40 3.37
C VAL A 93 -1.31 2.15 2.90
N GLU A 94 -1.10 3.25 2.19
CA GLU A 94 -2.16 4.10 1.63
C GLU A 94 -2.50 3.62 0.22
N ALA A 95 -3.57 2.84 0.14
CA ALA A 95 -4.03 2.12 -1.05
C ALA A 95 -5.46 2.50 -1.47
N THR A 96 -6.00 3.62 -0.96
CA THR A 96 -7.34 4.12 -1.37
C THR A 96 -7.31 4.79 -2.74
N GLY A 97 -6.18 5.42 -3.10
CA GLY A 97 -6.08 6.34 -4.24
C GLY A 97 -6.68 7.73 -3.97
N ALA A 98 -7.34 7.95 -2.83
CA ALA A 98 -7.90 9.24 -2.44
C ALA A 98 -6.83 10.18 -1.86
N PHE A 99 -5.94 9.66 -1.00
CA PHE A 99 -4.84 10.42 -0.39
C PHE A 99 -3.56 10.25 -1.23
N SER A 100 -3.59 10.79 -2.45
CA SER A 100 -2.61 10.52 -3.51
C SER A 100 -1.50 11.57 -3.63
N SER A 101 -1.39 12.50 -2.68
CA SER A 101 -0.28 13.43 -2.53
C SER A 101 0.44 13.23 -1.20
N PHE A 102 1.72 13.62 -1.12
CA PHE A 102 2.50 13.62 0.11
C PHE A 102 1.84 14.50 1.18
N LYS A 103 1.30 15.65 0.77
CA LYS A 103 0.56 16.55 1.66
C LYS A 103 -0.68 15.89 2.27
N GLU A 104 -1.51 15.24 1.46
CA GLU A 104 -2.74 14.57 1.92
C GLU A 104 -2.42 13.36 2.80
N ALA A 105 -1.47 12.52 2.39
CA ALA A 105 -1.05 11.32 3.13
C ALA A 105 -0.50 11.64 4.55
N ARG A 106 -0.05 12.89 4.78
CA ARG A 106 0.37 13.37 6.11
C ARG A 106 -0.71 13.24 7.18
N VAL A 107 -1.98 13.12 6.80
CA VAL A 107 -3.09 12.86 7.73
C VAL A 107 -2.84 11.61 8.59
N HIS A 108 -2.24 10.56 8.02
CA HIS A 108 -1.93 9.32 8.75
C HIS A 108 -0.83 9.51 9.80
N ILE A 109 0.15 10.37 9.51
CA ILE A 109 1.18 10.75 10.48
C ILE A 109 0.53 11.52 11.63
N LYS A 110 -0.38 12.44 11.32
CA LYS A 110 -1.13 13.22 12.33
C LYS A 110 -2.02 12.32 13.21
N SER A 111 -2.61 11.25 12.67
CA SER A 111 -3.34 10.25 13.47
C SER A 111 -2.45 9.25 14.22
N GLY A 112 -1.13 9.32 14.01
CA GLY A 112 -0.11 8.70 14.87
C GLY A 112 0.63 7.51 14.27
N ALA A 113 0.54 7.28 12.96
CA ALA A 113 1.46 6.39 12.27
C ALA A 113 2.86 7.01 12.19
N LYS A 114 3.92 6.18 12.19
CA LYS A 114 5.30 6.70 12.08
C LYS A 114 5.72 6.97 10.64
N ARG A 115 5.25 6.17 9.68
CA ARG A 115 5.54 6.29 8.25
C ARG A 115 4.31 5.98 7.40
N VAL A 116 4.32 6.45 6.15
CA VAL A 116 3.26 6.17 5.17
C VAL A 116 3.88 5.76 3.83
N VAL A 117 3.32 4.73 3.19
CA VAL A 117 3.66 4.32 1.83
C VAL A 117 2.42 4.48 0.95
N ILE A 118 2.46 5.42 0.01
CA ILE A 118 1.43 5.61 -1.02
C ILE A 118 1.65 4.59 -2.12
N THR A 119 0.62 3.82 -2.48
CA THR A 119 0.73 2.75 -3.50
C THR A 119 0.52 3.23 -4.94
N ALA A 120 0.65 4.52 -5.18
CA ALA A 120 0.45 5.19 -6.46
C ALA A 120 1.43 6.38 -6.60
N PRO A 121 1.65 6.92 -7.82
CA PRO A 121 2.43 8.14 -8.00
C PRO A 121 1.86 9.28 -7.16
N ALA A 122 2.73 9.98 -6.43
CA ALA A 122 2.34 11.19 -5.73
C ALA A 122 2.00 12.30 -6.73
N LYS A 123 0.98 13.11 -6.42
CA LYS A 123 0.51 14.23 -7.28
C LYS A 123 1.21 15.57 -7.00
N ASP A 124 2.02 15.65 -5.96
CA ASP A 124 2.76 16.85 -5.56
C ASP A 124 4.28 16.60 -5.58
N ALA A 125 5.04 17.70 -5.52
CA ALA A 125 6.49 17.66 -5.58
C ALA A 125 7.09 16.98 -4.35
N GLU A 126 8.24 16.33 -4.56
CA GLU A 126 9.00 15.71 -3.49
C GLU A 126 9.57 16.74 -2.51
N THR A 127 9.70 16.34 -1.25
CA THR A 127 10.35 17.10 -0.18
C THR A 127 11.50 16.30 0.41
N LYS A 128 12.21 16.88 1.39
CA LYS A 128 13.30 16.19 2.09
C LYS A 128 12.85 14.88 2.76
N ASP A 129 11.63 14.85 3.29
CA ASP A 129 11.05 13.73 4.05
C ASP A 129 9.92 12.99 3.30
N ALA A 130 9.62 13.38 2.06
CA ALA A 130 8.59 12.77 1.24
C ALA A 130 9.04 12.60 -0.22
N LYS A 131 9.25 11.36 -0.67
CA LYS A 131 9.84 11.07 -2.00
C LYS A 131 9.21 9.87 -2.67
N THR A 132 9.38 9.76 -3.98
CA THR A 132 9.16 8.51 -4.70
C THR A 132 10.35 7.60 -4.50
N VAL A 133 10.11 6.41 -3.98
CA VAL A 133 11.16 5.42 -3.69
C VAL A 133 10.80 4.12 -4.38
N LEU A 134 11.69 3.66 -5.25
CA LEU A 134 11.54 2.44 -6.04
C LEU A 134 12.61 1.43 -5.63
N MET A 135 12.18 0.23 -5.26
CA MET A 135 13.07 -0.84 -4.82
C MET A 135 14.00 -1.28 -5.97
N GLY A 136 15.30 -1.43 -5.68
CA GLY A 136 16.33 -1.72 -6.68
C GLY A 136 16.83 -0.49 -7.46
N VAL A 137 16.21 0.68 -7.27
CA VAL A 137 16.54 1.91 -7.99
C VAL A 137 17.15 2.94 -7.04
N ASN A 138 16.39 3.39 -6.05
CA ASN A 138 16.78 4.42 -5.09
C ASN A 138 16.33 4.12 -3.65
N GLU A 139 16.23 2.85 -3.27
CA GLU A 139 15.76 2.37 -1.96
C GLU A 139 16.48 2.99 -0.76
N LYS A 140 17.73 3.45 -0.94
CA LYS A 140 18.51 4.16 0.09
C LYS A 140 17.81 5.43 0.58
N ASP A 141 16.98 6.06 -0.25
CA ASP A 141 16.25 7.29 0.10
C ASP A 141 15.19 7.03 1.17
N LEU A 142 14.72 5.78 1.31
CA LEU A 142 13.71 5.38 2.30
C LEU A 142 14.14 5.67 3.75
N ALA A 143 15.45 5.73 4.02
CA ALA A 143 15.97 6.04 5.35
C ALA A 143 15.54 7.43 5.83
N GLY A 144 15.49 8.42 4.91
CA GLY A 144 15.10 9.80 5.20
C GLY A 144 13.62 10.09 5.04
N CYS A 145 12.84 9.16 4.49
CA CYS A 145 11.41 9.36 4.21
C CYS A 145 10.53 9.04 5.42
N VAL A 146 9.66 9.99 5.75
CA VAL A 146 8.47 9.78 6.59
C VAL A 146 7.30 9.31 5.71
N ILE A 147 7.19 9.84 4.50
CA ILE A 147 6.20 9.42 3.51
C ILE A 147 6.94 9.00 2.24
N SER A 148 6.55 7.89 1.64
CA SER A 148 7.10 7.48 0.34
C SER A 148 5.99 7.14 -0.63
N SER A 149 6.16 7.48 -1.90
CA SER A 149 5.37 6.91 -3.00
C SER A 149 6.13 5.72 -3.57
N ASN A 150 5.45 4.59 -3.78
CA ASN A 150 6.02 3.44 -4.47
C ASN A 150 5.87 3.56 -6.00
N GLY A 151 5.58 4.75 -6.53
CA GLY A 151 5.33 4.99 -7.95
C GLY A 151 4.12 4.24 -8.49
N SER A 152 4.08 4.03 -9.81
CA SER A 152 3.07 3.17 -10.47
C SER A 152 3.62 1.78 -10.77
N CYS A 153 2.75 0.83 -11.10
CA CYS A 153 3.14 -0.48 -11.63
C CYS A 153 4.04 -0.35 -12.87
N THR A 154 3.69 0.52 -13.81
CA THR A 154 4.49 0.79 -15.02
C THR A 154 5.86 1.38 -14.67
N THR A 155 5.91 2.32 -13.71
CA THR A 155 7.17 2.89 -13.21
C THR A 155 8.07 1.79 -12.65
N ASN A 156 7.53 0.90 -11.81
CA ASN A 156 8.30 -0.21 -11.24
C ASN A 156 8.79 -1.20 -12.31
N ALA A 157 7.96 -1.50 -13.31
CA ALA A 157 8.33 -2.41 -14.40
C ALA A 157 9.48 -1.86 -15.26
N ALA A 158 9.49 -0.54 -15.52
CA ALA A 158 10.48 0.08 -16.40
C ALA A 158 11.76 0.53 -15.65
N ALA A 159 11.65 0.98 -14.40
CA ALA A 159 12.72 1.75 -13.76
C ALA A 159 14.03 0.97 -13.56
N VAL A 160 13.97 -0.32 -13.19
CA VAL A 160 15.17 -1.14 -13.01
C VAL A 160 15.90 -1.34 -14.34
N VAL A 161 15.15 -1.62 -15.42
CA VAL A 161 15.72 -1.79 -16.76
C VAL A 161 16.35 -0.47 -17.23
N LEU A 162 15.65 0.64 -17.06
CA LEU A 162 16.15 1.97 -17.42
C LEU A 162 17.40 2.36 -16.62
N LYS A 163 17.47 1.99 -15.33
CA LYS A 163 18.66 2.23 -14.50
C LYS A 163 19.88 1.51 -15.04
N VAL A 164 19.76 0.22 -15.39
CA VAL A 164 20.87 -0.55 -15.95
C VAL A 164 21.34 0.07 -17.27
N ILE A 165 20.42 0.35 -18.20
CA ILE A 165 20.78 0.96 -19.50
C ILE A 165 21.42 2.34 -19.29
N SER A 166 20.87 3.17 -18.41
CA SER A 166 21.43 4.50 -18.12
C SER A 166 22.83 4.44 -17.54
N ASN A 167 23.12 3.46 -16.69
CA ASN A 167 24.44 3.34 -16.04
C ASN A 167 25.50 2.79 -16.99
N GLU A 168 25.16 1.76 -17.78
CA GLU A 168 26.12 1.06 -18.63
C GLU A 168 26.30 1.71 -20.00
N LEU A 169 25.22 2.22 -20.59
CA LEU A 169 25.19 2.69 -21.98
C LEU A 169 24.86 4.18 -22.10
N GLY A 170 24.20 4.75 -21.09
CA GLY A 170 23.64 6.09 -21.14
C GLY A 170 22.36 6.17 -21.99
N ILE A 171 21.48 7.12 -21.66
CA ILE A 171 20.22 7.34 -22.39
C ILE A 171 20.16 8.80 -22.83
N LYS A 172 20.20 9.05 -24.15
CA LYS A 172 19.99 10.39 -24.73
C LYS A 172 18.50 10.74 -24.84
N LYS A 173 17.67 9.76 -25.19
CA LYS A 173 16.21 9.89 -25.32
C LYS A 173 15.59 8.50 -25.17
N ALA A 174 14.43 8.43 -24.51
CA ALA A 174 13.63 7.21 -24.40
C ALA A 174 12.15 7.53 -24.64
N VAL A 175 11.43 6.57 -25.20
CA VAL A 175 9.97 6.59 -25.33
C VAL A 175 9.45 5.29 -24.76
N LEU A 176 8.49 5.36 -23.85
CA LEU A 176 7.87 4.21 -23.20
C LEU A 176 6.42 4.09 -23.66
N ASN A 177 6.06 2.93 -24.19
CA ASN A 177 4.66 2.55 -24.44
C ASN A 177 4.34 1.33 -23.59
N ALA A 178 3.19 1.34 -22.91
CA ALA A 178 2.74 0.24 -22.07
C ALA A 178 1.36 -0.25 -22.51
N ALA A 179 1.25 -1.51 -22.91
CA ALA A 179 -0.03 -2.20 -23.02
C ALA A 179 -0.43 -2.68 -21.62
N HIS A 180 -1.54 -2.18 -21.09
CA HIS A 180 -1.89 -2.30 -19.68
C HIS A 180 -3.22 -3.03 -19.48
N GLY A 181 -3.31 -3.91 -18.47
CA GLY A 181 -4.57 -4.55 -18.09
C GLY A 181 -5.58 -3.52 -17.57
N TYR A 182 -6.87 -3.74 -17.80
CA TYR A 182 -7.87 -2.78 -17.35
C TYR A 182 -7.93 -2.69 -15.81
N THR A 183 -8.29 -1.51 -15.31
CA THR A 183 -8.30 -1.19 -13.89
C THR A 183 -9.68 -0.73 -13.43
N ALA A 184 -9.86 -0.62 -12.11
CA ALA A 184 -11.15 -0.24 -11.51
C ALA A 184 -11.63 1.19 -11.87
N THR A 185 -10.80 2.00 -12.53
CA THR A 185 -11.15 3.35 -12.98
C THR A 185 -11.68 3.40 -14.41
N GLN A 186 -11.82 2.26 -15.09
CA GLN A 186 -12.37 2.17 -16.44
C GLN A 186 -13.85 1.75 -16.41
N SER A 187 -14.62 2.24 -17.38
CA SER A 187 -16.06 1.97 -17.57
C SER A 187 -16.32 1.36 -18.93
#